data_AF-A0A4S4BKN8-F1
#
_entry.id   AF-A0A4S4BKN8-F1
#
_cell.length_a   1.000
_cell.length_b   1.000
_cell.length_c   1.000
_cell.angle_alpha   90.00
_cell.angle_beta   90.00
_cell.angle_gamma   90.00
#
_symmetry.space_group_name_H-M   'P 1'
#
loop_
_entity.id
_entity.type
_entity.pdbx_description
1 polymer ?
#
loop_
_entity_poly.entity_id
_entity_poly.type
_entity_poly.pdbx_seq_one_letter_code
_entity_poly.pdbx_strand_id
1 'polypeptide(L)'
;MKNDNSKMSREEAGRKGGEKTARNHDKEFYQEIGRKGGEKTAKEHDKEFYQEIGRKGGEATAENHDKEFYQEIGQKGGEATAENHDKEFYQEIGHKGGEATAENHDKEFYQEIGRKGGEKTSKENGKEFYQEIGEKGGRNSRSND
;
A
#
# COMPACT_ATOMS: atom_id res chain seq x y z
N MET A 1 4.28 6.39 -65.57
CA MET A 1 4.95 5.86 -64.37
C MET A 1 4.62 6.79 -63.22
N LYS A 2 3.84 6.35 -62.23
CA LYS A 2 3.55 7.14 -61.03
C LYS A 2 4.61 6.79 -59.99
N ASN A 3 5.38 7.78 -59.56
CA ASN A 3 6.32 7.64 -58.46
C ASN A 3 5.53 7.60 -57.15
N ASP A 4 5.30 6.40 -56.63
CA ASP A 4 4.75 6.20 -55.29
C ASP A 4 5.84 6.53 -54.26
N ASN A 5 6.00 7.82 -53.98
CA ASN A 5 6.81 8.29 -52.88
C ASN A 5 6.05 8.02 -51.57
N SER A 6 6.03 6.75 -51.14
CA SER A 6 5.42 6.31 -49.89
C SER A 6 6.20 6.91 -48.72
N LYS A 7 5.76 8.10 -48.29
CA LYS A 7 6.34 8.80 -47.15
C LYS A 7 5.91 8.04 -45.89
N MET A 8 6.89 7.41 -45.23
CA MET A 8 6.70 6.67 -43.98
C MET A 8 5.94 7.51 -42.94
N SER A 9 5.00 6.89 -42.21
CA SER A 9 4.27 7.58 -41.14
C SER A 9 5.19 7.87 -39.95
N ARG A 10 4.83 8.87 -39.13
CA ARG A 10 5.60 9.20 -37.90
C ARG A 10 5.67 8.02 -36.94
N GLU A 11 4.57 7.29 -36.80
CA GLU A 11 4.48 6.11 -35.96
C GLU A 11 5.39 4.98 -36.47
N GLU A 12 5.39 4.74 -37.78
CA GLU A 12 6.24 3.71 -38.39
C GLU A 12 7.72 4.08 -38.28
N ALA A 13 8.06 5.36 -38.45
CA ALA A 13 9.41 5.87 -38.23
C ALA A 13 9.85 5.74 -36.77
N GLY A 14 8.97 6.07 -35.82
CA GLY A 14 9.21 5.92 -34.38
C GLY A 14 9.46 4.46 -34.00
N ARG A 15 8.61 3.54 -34.47
CA ARG A 15 8.78 2.10 -34.24
C ARG A 15 10.11 1.59 -34.81
N LYS A 16 10.44 1.91 -36.07
CA LYS A 16 11.71 1.48 -36.70
C LYS A 16 12.93 2.06 -35.98
N GLY A 17 12.85 3.30 -35.50
CA GLY A 17 13.89 3.91 -34.65
C GLY A 17 14.07 3.19 -33.32
N GLY A 18 12.96 2.85 -32.66
CA GLY A 18 12.95 2.07 -31.42
C GLY A 18 13.55 0.67 -31.60
N GLU A 19 13.13 -0.07 -32.63
CA GLU A 19 13.67 -1.39 -32.96
C GLU A 19 15.17 -1.35 -33.26
N LYS A 20 15.62 -0.35 -34.02
CA LYS A 20 17.05 -0.17 -34.30
C LYS A 20 17.84 0.11 -33.02
N THR A 21 17.29 0.89 -32.11
CA THR A 21 17.93 1.21 -30.83
C THR A 21 18.01 -0.04 -29.95
N ALA A 22 16.91 -0.80 -29.84
CA ALA A 22 16.85 -2.04 -29.05
C ALA A 22 17.80 -3.14 -29.53
N ARG A 23 18.15 -3.16 -30.81
CA ARG A 23 19.14 -4.11 -31.36
C ARG A 23 20.59 -3.74 -31.05
N ASN A 24 20.88 -2.47 -30.77
CA ASN A 24 22.24 -1.96 -30.63
C ASN A 24 22.64 -1.63 -29.19
N HIS A 25 21.72 -1.78 -28.25
CA HIS A 25 21.91 -1.36 -26.87
C HIS A 25 21.44 -2.44 -25.89
N ASP A 26 22.12 -2.50 -24.75
CA ASP A 26 21.88 -3.46 -23.69
C ASP A 26 21.07 -2.85 -22.53
N LYS A 27 20.86 -3.66 -21.50
CA LYS A 27 20.12 -3.26 -20.30
C LYS A 27 20.73 -2.03 -19.61
N GLU A 28 22.06 -1.93 -19.57
CA GLU A 28 22.76 -0.83 -18.90
C GLU A 28 22.50 0.49 -19.59
N PHE A 29 22.52 0.52 -20.93
CA PHE A 29 22.15 1.69 -21.71
C PHE A 29 20.74 2.19 -21.35
N TYR A 30 19.75 1.28 -21.29
CA TYR A 30 18.37 1.65 -20.96
C TYR A 30 18.21 2.16 -19.53
N GLN A 31 18.95 1.58 -18.58
CA GLN A 31 18.99 2.06 -17.20
C GLN A 31 19.60 3.46 -17.13
N GLU A 32 20.69 3.72 -17.86
CA GLU A 32 21.36 5.01 -17.85
C GLU A 32 20.47 6.11 -18.42
N ILE A 33 19.84 5.89 -19.58
CA ILE A 33 18.93 6.89 -20.17
C ILE A 33 17.67 7.09 -19.32
N GLY A 34 17.16 6.02 -18.70
CA GLY A 34 16.04 6.11 -17.77
C GLY A 34 16.38 6.94 -16.53
N ARG A 35 17.57 6.71 -15.95
CA ARG A 35 18.07 7.52 -14.82
C ARG A 35 18.25 8.98 -15.21
N LYS A 36 18.89 9.27 -16.35
CA LYS A 36 19.08 10.65 -16.83
C LYS A 36 17.74 11.36 -17.07
N GLY A 37 16.76 10.65 -17.63
CA GLY A 37 15.40 11.16 -17.79
C GLY A 37 14.76 11.49 -16.45
N GLY A 38 14.79 10.55 -15.50
CA GLY A 38 14.25 10.74 -14.16
C GLY A 38 14.91 11.89 -13.39
N GLU A 39 16.25 12.00 -13.44
CA GLU A 39 17.00 13.09 -12.82
C GLU A 39 16.64 14.45 -13.42
N LYS A 40 16.43 14.52 -14.74
CA LYS A 40 15.99 15.74 -15.40
C LYS A 40 14.60 16.14 -14.92
N THR A 41 13.64 15.21 -14.94
CA THR A 41 12.27 15.45 -14.45
C THR A 41 12.28 15.90 -12.99
N ALA A 42 13.08 15.26 -12.13
CA ALA A 42 13.18 15.62 -10.71
C ALA A 42 13.80 17.00 -10.46
N LYS A 43 14.60 17.53 -11.40
CA LYS A 43 15.13 18.90 -11.33
C LYS A 43 14.13 19.94 -11.83
N GLU A 44 13.26 19.56 -12.77
CA GLU A 44 12.30 20.47 -13.41
C GLU A 44 10.98 20.58 -12.63
N HIS A 45 10.70 19.63 -11.74
CA HIS A 45 9.42 19.53 -11.04
C HIS A 45 9.56 19.52 -9.52
N ASP A 46 8.57 20.10 -8.86
CA ASP A 46 8.47 20.21 -7.41
C ASP A 46 7.57 19.11 -6.81
N LYS A 47 7.36 19.20 -5.49
CA LYS A 47 6.55 18.24 -4.74
C LYS A 47 5.10 18.25 -5.22
N GLU A 48 4.57 19.41 -5.54
CA GLU A 48 3.21 19.65 -6.00
C GLU A 48 2.94 18.92 -7.33
N PHE A 49 3.89 18.96 -8.27
CA PHE A 49 3.80 18.18 -9.49
C PHE A 49 3.65 16.67 -9.22
N TYR A 50 4.48 16.11 -8.35
CA TYR A 50 4.42 14.68 -8.01
C TYR A 50 3.12 14.31 -7.27
N GLN A 51 2.62 15.20 -6.42
CA GLN A 51 1.32 15.03 -5.77
C GLN A 51 0.18 15.04 -6.80
N GLU A 52 0.22 15.94 -7.78
CA GLU A 52 -0.81 16.05 -8.80
C GLU A 52 -0.85 14.81 -9.70
N ILE A 53 0.30 14.34 -10.19
CA ILE A 53 0.33 13.12 -11.03
C ILE A 53 -0.05 11.87 -10.23
N GLY A 54 0.33 11.81 -8.95
CA GLY A 54 -0.08 10.73 -8.05
C GLY A 54 -1.58 10.72 -7.82
N ARG A 55 -2.18 11.90 -7.59
CA ARG A 55 -3.63 12.06 -7.45
C ARG A 55 -4.37 11.65 -8.72
N LYS A 56 -3.93 12.14 -9.88
CA LYS A 56 -4.54 11.76 -11.18
C LYS A 56 -4.46 10.26 -11.44
N GLY A 57 -3.32 9.64 -11.11
CA GLY A 57 -3.18 8.18 -11.20
C GLY A 57 -4.18 7.45 -10.30
N GLY A 58 -4.29 7.88 -9.04
CA GLY A 58 -5.25 7.32 -8.09
C GLY A 58 -6.71 7.52 -8.50
N GLU A 59 -7.07 8.71 -8.99
CA GLU A 59 -8.41 9.02 -9.53
C GLU A 59 -8.74 8.11 -10.71
N ALA A 60 -7.84 7.98 -11.68
CA ALA A 60 -8.03 7.10 -12.83
C ALA A 60 -8.18 5.63 -12.41
N THR A 61 -7.42 5.15 -11.41
CA THR A 61 -7.61 3.81 -10.86
C THR A 61 -8.98 3.68 -10.20
N ALA A 62 -9.38 4.65 -9.37
CA ALA A 62 -10.68 4.61 -8.68
C ALA A 62 -11.88 4.67 -9.64
N GLU A 63 -11.78 5.38 -10.75
CA GLU A 63 -12.83 5.42 -11.78
C GLU A 63 -13.02 4.08 -12.50
N ASN A 64 -11.96 3.26 -12.61
CA ASN A 64 -11.97 2.03 -13.40
C ASN A 64 -12.12 0.75 -12.55
N HIS A 65 -12.20 0.87 -11.23
CA HIS A 65 -12.21 -0.27 -10.31
C HIS A 65 -13.28 -0.16 -9.23
N ASP A 66 -13.89 -1.30 -8.92
CA ASP A 66 -14.93 -1.44 -7.92
C ASP A 66 -14.35 -1.87 -6.55
N LYS A 67 -15.26 -2.08 -5.60
CA LYS A 67 -14.90 -2.46 -4.23
C LYS A 67 -14.20 -3.82 -4.19
N GLU A 68 -14.65 -4.75 -5.02
CA GLU A 68 -14.14 -6.11 -5.14
C GLU A 68 -12.67 -6.09 -5.56
N PHE A 69 -12.29 -5.25 -6.53
CA PHE A 69 -10.89 -5.03 -6.89
C PHE A 69 -10.03 -4.62 -5.69
N TYR A 70 -10.48 -3.63 -4.90
CA TYR A 70 -9.73 -3.17 -3.73
C TYR A 70 -9.64 -4.23 -2.63
N GLN A 71 -10.68 -5.05 -2.46
CA GLN A 71 -10.65 -6.20 -1.55
C GLN A 71 -9.62 -7.23 -1.99
N GLU A 72 -9.59 -7.56 -3.29
CA GLU A 72 -8.67 -8.54 -3.86
C GLU A 72 -7.22 -8.11 -3.69
N ILE A 73 -6.87 -6.87 -4.06
CA ILE A 73 -5.48 -6.39 -3.91
C ILE A 73 -5.08 -6.24 -2.44
N GLY A 74 -6.03 -5.89 -1.56
CA GLY A 74 -5.81 -5.84 -0.12
C GLY A 74 -5.54 -7.22 0.46
N GLN A 75 -6.31 -8.23 0.05
CA GLN A 75 -6.09 -9.62 0.44
C GLN A 75 -4.71 -10.11 -0.05
N LYS A 76 -4.38 -9.91 -1.32
CA LYS A 76 -3.07 -10.29 -1.88
C LYS A 76 -1.91 -9.63 -1.13
N GLY A 77 -2.04 -8.34 -0.80
CA GLY A 77 -1.03 -7.64 0.00
C GLY A 77 -0.89 -8.22 1.42
N GLY A 78 -2.01 -8.56 2.05
CA GLY A 78 -2.04 -9.22 3.36
C GLY A 78 -1.42 -10.61 3.34
N GLU A 79 -1.74 -11.44 2.35
CA GLU A 79 -1.17 -12.77 2.16
C GLU A 79 0.33 -12.71 1.91
N ALA A 80 0.78 -11.83 1.00
CA ALA A 80 2.21 -11.62 0.75
C ALA A 80 2.95 -11.17 2.02
N THR A 81 2.33 -10.33 2.85
CA THR A 81 2.91 -9.93 4.14
C THR A 81 3.02 -11.13 5.07
N ALA A 82 1.94 -11.90 5.22
CA ALA A 82 1.90 -13.06 6.10
C ALA A 82 2.87 -14.18 5.69
N GLU A 83 3.10 -14.39 4.39
CA GLU A 83 4.08 -15.36 3.89
C GLU A 83 5.53 -14.96 4.20
N ASN A 84 5.82 -13.65 4.24
CA ASN A 84 7.18 -13.13 4.37
C ASN A 84 7.55 -12.71 5.80
N HIS A 85 6.61 -12.79 6.74
CA HIS A 85 6.81 -12.30 8.11
C HIS A 85 6.36 -13.29 9.16
N ASP A 86 7.11 -13.33 10.26
CA ASP A 86 6.86 -14.22 11.39
C ASP A 86 6.13 -13.49 12.54
N LYS A 87 5.96 -14.22 13.65
CA LYS A 87 5.31 -13.71 14.84
C LYS A 87 6.04 -12.49 15.43
N GLU A 88 7.37 -12.44 15.35
CA GLU A 88 8.17 -11.37 15.93
C GLU A 88 7.92 -10.05 15.20
N PHE A 89 7.83 -10.10 13.86
CA PHE A 89 7.42 -8.95 13.06
C PHE A 89 6.06 -8.39 13.51
N TYR A 90 5.05 -9.25 13.68
CA TYR A 90 3.72 -8.80 14.11
C TYR A 90 3.71 -8.24 15.54
N GLN A 91 4.53 -8.79 16.43
CA GLN A 91 4.72 -8.25 17.78
C GLN A 91 5.37 -6.88 17.74
N GLU A 92 6.40 -6.71 16.92
CA GLU A 92 7.13 -5.44 16.77
C GLU A 92 6.22 -4.32 16.23
N ILE A 93 5.49 -4.57 15.14
CA ILE A 93 4.58 -3.56 14.58
C ILE A 93 3.41 -3.26 15.52
N GLY A 94 2.93 -4.27 16.27
CA GLY A 94 1.90 -4.09 17.29
C GLY A 94 2.39 -3.23 18.45
N HIS A 95 3.62 -3.46 18.92
CA HIS A 95 4.26 -2.66 19.96
C HIS A 95 4.43 -1.20 19.51
N LYS A 96 5.02 -0.98 18.32
CA LYS A 96 5.22 0.36 17.75
C LYS A 96 3.90 1.12 17.59
N GLY A 97 2.84 0.43 17.12
CA GLY A 97 1.50 1.02 17.02
C GLY A 97 0.93 1.40 18.39
N GLY A 98 1.15 0.55 19.40
CA GLY A 98 0.76 0.82 20.78
C GLY A 98 1.49 2.02 21.39
N GLU A 99 2.81 2.10 21.23
CA GLU A 99 3.63 3.22 21.68
C GLU A 99 3.22 4.53 21.00
N ALA A 100 3.10 4.54 19.67
CA ALA A 100 2.66 5.73 18.93
C ALA A 100 1.27 6.22 19.37
N THR A 101 0.37 5.28 19.71
CA THR A 101 -0.94 5.63 20.28
C THR A 101 -0.78 6.24 21.67
N ALA A 102 0.02 5.62 22.55
CA ALA A 102 0.22 6.07 23.92
C ALA A 102 0.92 7.43 24.01
N GLU A 103 1.81 7.75 23.08
CA GLU A 103 2.47 9.05 22.99
C GLU A 103 1.49 10.20 22.68
N ASN A 104 0.41 9.91 21.95
CA ASN A 104 -0.53 10.92 21.45
C ASN A 104 -1.86 10.94 22.21
N HIS A 105 -2.05 10.07 23.19
CA HIS A 105 -3.34 9.89 23.85
C HIS A 105 -3.22 9.74 25.37
N ASP A 106 -4.19 10.31 26.07
CA ASP A 106 -4.26 10.32 27.52
C ASP A 106 -5.15 9.20 28.06
N LYS A 107 -5.32 9.18 29.38
CA LYS A 107 -6.15 8.21 30.07
C LYS A 107 -7.62 8.25 29.63
N GLU A 108 -8.14 9.41 29.24
CA GLU A 108 -9.53 9.57 28.84
C GLU A 108 -9.80 8.89 27.50
N PHE A 109 -8.86 8.99 26.56
CA PHE A 109 -8.90 8.24 25.31
C PHE A 109 -8.99 6.73 25.54
N TYR A 110 -8.15 6.17 26.41
CA TYR A 110 -8.16 4.73 26.72
C TYR A 110 -9.48 4.29 27.41
N GLN A 111 -10.04 5.14 28.27
CA GLN A 111 -11.35 4.90 28.87
C GLN A 111 -12.47 4.91 27.82
N GLU A 112 -12.42 5.84 26.87
CA GLU A 112 -13.42 5.96 25.81
C GLU A 112 -13.41 4.75 24.88
N ILE A 113 -12.24 4.33 24.38
CA ILE A 113 -12.14 3.15 23.50
C ILE A 113 -12.50 1.87 24.26
N GLY A 114 -12.15 1.77 25.54
CA GLY A 114 -12.54 0.66 26.41
C GLY A 114 -14.05 0.57 26.59
N ARG A 115 -14.72 1.71 26.85
CA ARG A 115 -16.18 1.80 26.94
C ARG A 115 -16.85 1.41 25.62
N LYS A 116 -16.39 1.98 24.50
CA LYS A 116 -16.92 1.66 23.16
C LYS A 116 -16.77 0.17 22.82
N GLY A 117 -15.63 -0.42 23.15
CA GLY A 117 -15.38 -1.85 23.00
C GLY A 117 -16.37 -2.68 23.83
N GLY A 118 -16.49 -2.39 25.12
CA GLY A 118 -17.41 -3.08 26.02
C GLY A 118 -18.88 -2.98 25.60
N GLU A 119 -19.33 -1.79 25.17
CA GLU A 119 -20.69 -1.60 24.67
C GLU A 119 -20.98 -2.42 23.40
N LYS A 120 -20.03 -2.47 22.46
CA LYS A 120 -20.15 -3.30 21.25
C LYS A 120 -20.23 -4.78 21.63
N THR A 121 -19.28 -5.24 22.43
CA THR A 121 -19.22 -6.64 22.87
C THR A 121 -20.47 -7.05 23.65
N SER A 122 -21.04 -6.15 24.47
CA SER A 122 -22.27 -6.41 25.22
C SER A 122 -23.53 -6.48 24.35
N LYS A 123 -23.54 -5.79 23.21
CA LYS A 123 -24.65 -5.88 22.25
C LYS A 123 -24.61 -7.19 21.46
N GLU A 124 -23.41 -7.70 21.21
CA GLU A 124 -23.18 -8.90 20.41
C GLU A 124 -23.17 -10.19 21.25
N ASN A 125 -22.93 -10.10 22.57
CA ASN A 125 -22.70 -11.28 23.41
C ASN A 125 -23.49 -11.25 24.73
N GLY A 126 -23.95 -12.43 25.15
CA GLY A 126 -24.70 -12.63 26.40
C GLY A 126 -23.80 -12.79 27.64
N LYS A 127 -24.42 -13.03 28.81
CA LYS A 127 -23.73 -13.18 30.11
C LYS A 127 -22.62 -14.23 30.11
N GLU A 128 -22.77 -15.31 29.35
CA GLU A 128 -21.82 -16.42 29.28
C GLU A 128 -20.46 -16.00 28.72
N PHE A 129 -20.46 -15.10 27.72
CA PHE A 129 -19.24 -14.55 27.13
C PHE A 129 -18.42 -13.76 28.17
N TYR A 130 -19.09 -12.96 29.00
CA TYR A 130 -18.45 -12.17 30.05
C TYR A 130 -17.90 -13.04 31.19
N GLN A 131 -18.58 -14.15 31.50
CA GLN A 131 -18.08 -15.14 32.45
C GLN A 131 -16.82 -15.82 31.90
N GLU A 132 -16.80 -16.23 30.63
CA GLU A 132 -15.66 -16.89 30.02
C GLU A 132 -14.40 -16.00 29.95
N ILE A 133 -14.53 -14.75 29.51
CA ILE A 133 -13.39 -13.83 29.46
C ILE A 133 -12.93 -13.42 30.87
N GLY A 134 -13.85 -13.31 31.84
CA GLY A 134 -13.53 -13.02 33.24
C GLY A 134 -12.74 -14.16 33.87
N GLU A 135 -13.09 -15.41 33.58
CA GLU A 135 -12.32 -16.57 34.01
C GLU A 135 -10.93 -16.64 33.35
N LYS A 136 -10.83 -16.37 32.04
CA LYS A 136 -9.55 -16.38 31.32
C LYS A 136 -8.63 -15.25 31.80
N GLY A 137 -9.15 -14.05 32.02
CA GLY A 137 -8.41 -12.92 32.58
C GLY A 137 -7.98 -13.15 34.03
N GLY A 138 -8.86 -13.75 34.85
CA GLY A 138 -8.55 -14.09 36.24
C GLY A 138 -7.50 -15.19 36.38
N ARG A 139 -7.47 -16.18 35.48
CA ARG A 139 -6.45 -17.25 35.47
C ARG A 139 -5.04 -16.71 35.19
N ASN A 140 -4.89 -15.74 34.29
CA ASN A 140 -3.58 -15.11 34.00
C ASN A 140 -3.03 -14.26 35.16
N SER A 141 -3.87 -13.79 36.07
CA SER A 141 -3.43 -13.03 37.26
C SER A 141 -2.95 -13.90 38.41
N ARG A 142 -3.29 -15.21 38.42
CA ARG A 142 -2.97 -16.16 39.49
C ARG A 142 -1.76 -17.05 39.19
N SER A 143 -1.22 -16.99 37.97
CA SER A 143 -0.06 -17.78 37.54
C SER A 143 1.29 -17.07 37.75
N ASN A 144 1.30 -15.92 38.45
CA ASN A 144 2.50 -15.13 38.77
C ASN A 144 2.82 -15.09 40.28
N ASP A 145 2.24 -15.98 41.09
CA ASP A 145 2.64 -16.21 42.49
C ASP A 145 3.52 -17.46 42.60
#